data_AF-A0A1Q7ULE4-F1
#
_entry.id   AF-A0A1Q7ULE4-F1
#
_cell.length_a   1.000
_cell.length_b   1.000
_cell.length_c   1.000
_cell.angle_alpha   90.00
_cell.angle_beta   90.00
_cell.angle_gamma   90.00
#
_symmetry.space_group_name_H-M   'P 1'
#
loop_
_entity.id
_entity.type
_entity.pdbx_description
1 polymer ?
#
loop_
_entity_poly.entity_id
_entity_poly.type
_entity_poly.pdbx_seq_one_letter_code
_entity_poly.pdbx_strand_id
1 'polypeptide(L)' 'MSLNEFRRPISVDSAPRGSRCEWCGQPAEQQLTAIGGIYHNEGGLFCRPCGEQFSLAVVTNSARTAANDTNLHPL' A
#
# COMPACT_ATOMS: atom_id res chain seq x y z
N MET A 1 2.12 -12.31 -22.60
CA MET A 1 2.26 -12.07 -21.14
C MET A 1 1.00 -11.36 -20.67
N SER A 2 0.17 -12.02 -19.86
CA SER A 2 -1.01 -11.38 -19.26
C SER A 2 -0.50 -10.29 -18.32
N LEU A 3 -0.80 -9.02 -18.64
CA LEU A 3 -0.65 -7.93 -17.67
C LEU A 3 -1.61 -8.26 -16.53
N ASN A 4 -1.11 -8.77 -15.40
CA ASN A 4 -1.91 -8.88 -14.19
C ASN A 4 -2.51 -7.49 -13.93
N GLU A 5 -3.80 -7.36 -14.20
CA GLU A 5 -4.64 -6.18 -13.99
C GLU A 5 -4.68 -5.74 -12.51
N PHE A 6 -4.12 -6.57 -11.63
CA PHE A 6 -3.98 -6.35 -10.20
C PHE A 6 -2.54 -6.03 -9.77
N ARG A 7 -1.84 -5.11 -10.45
CA ARG A 7 -0.70 -4.41 -9.80
C ARG A 7 -1.21 -3.45 -8.72
N ARG A 8 -2.04 -3.95 -7.79
CA ARG A 8 -2.39 -3.18 -6.61
C ARG A 8 -1.10 -3.05 -5.80
N PRO A 9 -0.65 -1.83 -5.50
CA PRO A 9 0.61 -1.66 -4.80
C PRO A 9 0.50 -2.02 -3.31
N ILE A 10 -0.61 -2.65 -2.89
CA ILE A 10 -0.97 -2.93 -1.51
C ILE A 10 -1.71 -4.26 -1.41
N SER A 11 -1.34 -5.07 -0.43
CA SER A 11 -2.11 -6.21 0.08
C SER A 11 -3.08 -5.73 1.15
N VAL A 12 -4.30 -6.26 1.13
CA VAL A 12 -5.35 -5.95 2.10
C VAL A 12 -5.81 -7.25 2.76
N ASP A 13 -5.73 -7.29 4.08
CA ASP A 13 -6.28 -8.38 4.91
C ASP A 13 -7.11 -7.79 6.07
N SER A 14 -7.81 -8.65 6.81
CA SER A 14 -8.56 -8.28 8.01
C SER A 14 -7.63 -8.11 9.20
N ALA A 15 -7.83 -7.06 9.99
CA ALA A 15 -7.10 -6.91 11.24
C ALA A 15 -7.50 -8.01 12.25
N PRO A 16 -6.56 -8.52 13.07
CA PRO A 16 -6.89 -9.43 14.16
C PRO A 16 -7.88 -8.79 15.14
N ARG A 17 -8.82 -9.59 15.67
CA ARG A 17 -9.82 -9.09 16.63
C ARG A 17 -9.16 -8.42 17.84
N GLY A 18 -9.70 -7.26 18.23
CA GLY A 18 -9.21 -6.47 19.37
C GLY A 18 -7.99 -5.59 19.05
N SER A 19 -7.49 -5.62 17.82
CA SER A 19 -6.38 -4.77 17.39
C SER A 19 -6.77 -3.30 17.34
N ARG A 20 -5.78 -2.43 17.50
CA ARG A 20 -5.94 -0.98 17.43
C ARG A 20 -5.15 -0.44 16.24
N CYS A 21 -5.71 0.56 15.58
CA CYS A 21 -5.08 1.32 14.52
C CYS A 21 -3.77 1.93 15.05
N GLU A 22 -2.68 1.68 14.35
CA GLU A 22 -1.36 2.14 14.75
C GLU A 22 -1.20 3.67 14.64
N TRP A 23 -2.05 4.34 13.84
CA TRP A 23 -1.99 5.79 13.65
C TRP A 23 -2.88 6.59 14.60
N CYS A 24 -4.09 6.11 14.91
CA CYS A 24 -5.07 6.88 15.67
C CYS A 24 -5.62 6.16 16.91
N GLY A 25 -5.22 4.90 17.14
CA GLY A 25 -5.63 4.11 18.30
C GLY A 25 -7.10 3.66 18.32
N GLN A 26 -7.90 3.98 17.29
CA GLN A 26 -9.26 3.43 17.11
C GLN A 26 -9.21 1.93 16.78
N PRO A 27 -10.31 1.17 16.88
CA PRO A 27 -10.31 -0.24 16.47
C PRO A 27 -9.80 -0.42 15.04
N ALA A 28 -8.86 -1.34 14.85
CA ALA A 28 -8.39 -1.69 13.52
C ALA A 28 -9.40 -2.61 12.82
N GLU A 29 -9.58 -2.40 11.52
CA GLU A 29 -10.41 -3.22 10.65
C GLU A 29 -9.56 -3.97 9.62
N GLN A 30 -8.42 -3.40 9.24
CA GLN A 30 -7.62 -3.85 8.11
C GLN A 30 -6.15 -3.97 8.49
N GLN A 31 -5.49 -4.98 7.93
CA GLN A 31 -4.04 -5.07 7.86
C GLN A 31 -3.62 -4.73 6.42
N LEU A 32 -2.76 -3.73 6.27
CA LEU A 32 -2.28 -3.29 4.96
C LEU A 32 -0.78 -3.50 4.85
N THR A 33 -0.31 -3.90 3.67
CA THR A 33 1.12 -4.03 3.38
C THR A 33 1.39 -3.54 1.96
N ALA A 34 2.32 -2.60 1.79
CA ALA A 34 2.75 -2.13 0.49
C ALA A 34 3.59 -3.22 -0.22
N ILE A 35 3.26 -3.55 -1.46
CA ILE A 35 3.93 -4.58 -2.28
C ILE A 35 4.67 -3.95 -3.49
N GLY A 36 4.82 -2.62 -3.51
CA GLY A 36 5.47 -1.93 -4.63
C GLY A 36 5.95 -0.52 -4.30
N GLY A 37 6.83 0.00 -5.15
CA GLY A 37 7.45 1.32 -4.97
C GLY A 37 8.44 1.36 -3.81
N ILE A 38 8.71 2.56 -3.30
CA ILE A 38 9.72 2.80 -2.26
C ILE A 38 9.33 2.27 -0.87
N TYR A 39 8.05 1.98 -0.63
CA TYR A 39 7.53 1.51 0.65
C TYR A 39 7.34 -0.01 0.68
N HIS A 40 7.95 -0.76 -0.24
CA HIS A 40 7.80 -2.20 -0.31
C HIS A 40 8.08 -2.86 1.05
N ASN A 41 7.13 -3.66 1.54
CA ASN A 41 7.06 -4.28 2.87
C ASN A 41 6.72 -3.36 4.06
N GLU A 42 6.49 -2.06 3.87
CA GLU A 42 5.88 -1.24 4.91
C GLU A 42 4.40 -1.63 5.07
N GLY A 43 3.90 -1.62 6.30
CA GLY A 43 2.54 -2.04 6.59
C GLY A 43 2.18 -1.83 8.05
N GLY A 44 0.95 -2.23 8.39
CA GLY A 44 0.44 -2.11 9.75
C GLY A 44 -1.06 -2.40 9.84
N LEU A 45 -1.58 -2.21 11.05
CA LEU A 45 -3.00 -2.33 11.38
C LEU A 45 -3.66 -0.96 11.37
N PHE A 46 -4.77 -0.85 10.63
CA PHE A 46 -5.45 0.41 10.38
C PHE A 46 -6.96 0.29 10.61
N CYS A 47 -7.56 1.37 11.12
CA CYS A 47 -8.98 1.62 10.91
C CYS A 47 -9.20 2.07 9.45
N ARG A 48 -10.43 2.02 8.96
CA ARG A 48 -10.73 2.31 7.55
C ARG A 48 -10.20 3.67 7.06
N PRO A 49 -10.39 4.81 7.76
CA PRO A 49 -9.88 6.10 7.30
C PRO A 49 -8.35 6.17 7.23
N CYS A 50 -7.65 5.62 8.23
CA CYS A 50 -6.18 5.60 8.22
C CYS A 50 -5.64 4.66 7.13
N GLY A 51 -6.34 3.55 6.88
CA GLY A 51 -5.99 2.61 5.82
C GLY A 51 -6.13 3.20 4.41
N GLU A 52 -7.14 4.03 4.19
CA GLU A 52 -7.31 4.80 2.95
C GLU A 52 -6.16 5.80 2.75
N GLN A 53 -5.75 6.50 3.81
CA GLN A 53 -4.61 7.43 3.75
C GLN A 53 -3.28 6.72 3.47
N PHE A 54 -3.01 5.60 4.15
CA PHE A 54 -1.88 4.73 3.83
C PHE A 54 -1.93 4.31 2.37
N SER A 55 -3.11 3.93 1.88
CA SER A 55 -3.26 3.47 0.51
C SER A 55 -2.96 4.53 -0.53
N LEU A 56 -3.44 5.75 -0.31
CA LEU A 56 -3.14 6.88 -1.17
C LEU A 56 -1.64 7.19 -1.21
N ALA A 57 -0.95 7.14 -0.06
CA ALA A 57 0.48 7.40 0.03
C ALA A 57 1.31 6.39 -0.78
N VAL A 58 0.95 5.10 -0.70
CA VAL A 58 1.62 4.02 -1.44
C VAL A 58 1.35 4.13 -2.95
N VAL A 59 0.10 4.40 -3.36
CA VAL A 59 -0.26 4.57 -4.78
C VAL A 59 0.48 5.76 -5.40
N THR A 60 0.50 6.90 -4.71
CA THR A 60 1.18 8.12 -5.18
C THR A 60 2.68 7.87 -5.38
N ASN A 61 3.31 7.12 -4.46
CA ASN A 61 4.71 6.76 -4.59
C ASN A 61 4.98 5.74 -5.69
N SER A 62 4.13 4.72 -5.82
CA SER A 62 4.26 3.71 -6.87
C SER A 62 4.17 4.31 -8.27
N ALA A 63 3.30 5.31 -8.46
CA ALA A 63 3.19 6.05 -9.73
C ALA A 63 4.45 6.85 -10.05
N ARG A 64 5.10 7.46 -9.05
CA ARG A 64 6.38 8.18 -9.24
C ARG A 64 7.51 7.26 -9.65
N THR A 65 7.61 6.07 -9.05
CA THR A 65 8.64 5.09 -9.42
C THR A 65 8.43 4.57 -10.84
N ALA A 66 7.19 4.26 -11.23
CA ALA A 66 6.89 3.82 -12.60
C ALA A 66 7.23 4.87 -13.68
N ALA A 67 7.02 6.16 -13.38
CA ALA A 67 7.42 7.25 -14.27
C ALA A 67 8.94 7.36 -14.44
N ASN A 68 9.71 7.09 -13.38
CA ASN A 68 11.18 7.12 -13.43
C ASN A 68 11.78 5.92 -14.17
N ASP A 69 11.19 4.73 -14.04
CA ASP A 69 11.68 3.52 -14.75
C ASP A 69 11.54 3.64 -16.27
N THR A 70 10.64 4.50 -16.76
CA THR A 70 10.46 4.74 -18.20
C THR A 70 11.59 5.60 -18.81
N ASN A 71 12.43 6.24 -17.99
CA ASN A 71 13.52 7.12 -18.45
C ASN A 71 14.92 6.46 -18.48
N LEU A 72 15.06 5.19 -18.13
CA LEU A 72 16.37 4.51 -18.00
C LEU A 72 16.69 3.47 -19.08
N HIS A 73 15.96 3.43 -20.21
CA HIS A 73 16.37 2.65 -21.38
C HIS A 73 16.64 3.53 -22.61
N PRO A 74 17.88 4.00 -22.83
CA PRO A 74 18.38 4.24 -24.17
C PRO A 74 18.82 2.90 -24.77
N LEU A 75 18.25 2.57 -25.94
CA LEU A 75 18.73 1.53 -26.85
C LEU A 75 20.11 1.88 -27.41
#